data_AF-A0A923PUC1-F1
#
_entry.id   AF-A0A923PUC1-F1
#
_cell.length_a   1.000
_cell.length_b   1.000
_cell.length_c   1.000
_cell.angle_alpha   90.00
_cell.angle_beta   90.00
_cell.angle_gamma   90.00
#
_symmetry.space_group_name_H-M   'P 1'
#
loop_
_entity.id
_entity.type
_entity.pdbx_description
1 polymer ?
#
loop_
_entity_poly.entity_id
_entity_poly.type
_entity_poly.pdbx_seq_one_letter_code
_entity_poly.pdbx_strand_id
1 'polypeptide(L)'
;MHTPTALNVGFIGPFDPDGCEVPPAAVSKNRALASAESLSLGIDSYRRSSIEITQRLKAGVTAKPMMYRASDKRFSETDIAHDKAAVATFQLTPEDERLAFSVYFSLNAYCSVAHEIPACRNVLERVLQKPSAWSVARKLGVGANFQYGWQEVPKLPESPAGARGPRFILPVRLSLNNQPTGIALLAITDTQPPLHNCAGLAAICTEHPTDKNKRLFVGLLSAHPAGSP
;
A
#
# COMPACT_ATOMS: atom_id res chain seq x y z
N MET A 1 24.46 10.94 -4.44
CA MET A 1 24.20 9.81 -5.35
C MET A 1 23.31 8.83 -4.60
N HIS A 2 22.11 8.54 -5.12
CA HIS A 2 21.21 7.58 -4.49
C HIS A 2 21.72 6.16 -4.75
N THR A 3 21.82 5.34 -3.70
CA THR A 3 22.24 3.94 -3.84
C THR A 3 21.03 3.11 -4.24
N PRO A 4 21.02 2.46 -5.41
CA PRO A 4 19.90 1.62 -5.81
C PRO A 4 19.79 0.40 -4.89
N THR A 5 18.57 -0.03 -4.60
CA THR A 5 18.24 -1.28 -3.90
C THR A 5 17.72 -2.29 -4.90
N ALA A 6 18.28 -3.48 -4.90
CA ALA A 6 17.75 -4.63 -5.61
C ALA A 6 16.64 -5.30 -4.79
N LEU A 7 15.44 -5.34 -5.34
CA LEU A 7 14.29 -6.06 -4.79
C LEU A 7 14.16 -7.41 -5.48
N ASN A 8 14.07 -8.48 -4.70
CA ASN A 8 13.67 -9.79 -5.18
C ASN A 8 12.19 -10.00 -4.82
N VAL A 9 11.35 -10.05 -5.85
CA VAL A 9 9.90 -10.14 -5.71
C VAL A 9 9.45 -11.53 -6.13
N GLY A 10 8.64 -12.16 -5.28
CA GLY A 10 7.98 -13.43 -5.55
C GLY A 10 6.51 -13.21 -5.82
N PHE A 11 6.04 -13.67 -6.97
CA PHE A 11 4.62 -13.65 -7.29
C PHE A 11 4.01 -14.95 -6.83
N ILE A 12 3.02 -14.85 -5.94
CA ILE A 12 2.30 -16.00 -5.40
C ILE A 12 0.89 -15.90 -5.98
N GLY A 13 0.54 -16.85 -6.86
CA GLY A 13 -0.78 -16.93 -7.47
C GLY A 13 -1.85 -17.39 -6.46
N PRO A 14 -3.09 -17.66 -6.89
CA PRO A 14 -3.49 -17.83 -8.28
C PRO A 14 -3.82 -16.50 -8.99
N PHE A 15 -3.53 -16.47 -10.29
CA PHE A 15 -4.23 -15.64 -11.26
C PHE A 15 -5.11 -16.58 -12.08
N ASP A 16 -6.40 -16.66 -11.77
CA ASP A 16 -7.34 -17.34 -12.67
C ASP A 16 -8.66 -16.56 -12.80
N PRO A 17 -9.02 -16.08 -14.00
CA PRO A 17 -10.37 -15.60 -14.29
C PRO A 17 -11.42 -16.75 -14.36
N ASP A 18 -11.03 -18.02 -14.41
CA ASP A 18 -11.91 -19.17 -14.71
C ASP A 18 -12.02 -20.27 -13.62
N GLY A 19 -11.25 -20.26 -12.52
CA GLY A 19 -11.52 -21.19 -11.39
C GLY A 19 -10.38 -21.48 -10.41
N CYS A 20 -10.68 -21.35 -9.11
CA CYS A 20 -9.76 -21.64 -8.01
C CYS A 20 -9.73 -23.14 -7.64
N GLU A 21 -8.73 -23.91 -8.12
CA GLU A 21 -8.40 -25.21 -7.52
C GLU A 21 -6.89 -25.47 -7.30
N VAL A 22 -6.00 -24.62 -7.83
CA VAL A 22 -4.55 -24.88 -7.75
C VAL A 22 -3.92 -24.20 -6.52
N PRO A 23 -3.17 -24.93 -5.67
CA PRO A 23 -2.40 -24.32 -4.57
C PRO A 23 -1.44 -23.27 -5.12
N PRO A 24 -1.16 -22.19 -4.39
CA PRO A 24 -0.35 -21.10 -4.88
C PRO A 24 1.12 -21.53 -5.02
N ALA A 25 1.50 -22.03 -6.20
CA ALA A 25 2.90 -22.19 -6.57
C ALA A 25 3.51 -20.80 -6.80
N ALA A 26 4.76 -20.59 -6.39
CA ALA A 26 5.50 -19.37 -6.74
C ALA A 26 5.60 -19.30 -8.28
N VAL A 27 4.88 -18.34 -8.88
CA VAL A 27 4.66 -18.28 -10.33
C VAL A 27 5.88 -17.72 -11.04
N SER A 28 6.58 -16.76 -10.42
CA SER A 28 7.83 -16.22 -10.94
C SER A 28 8.61 -15.47 -9.85
N LYS A 29 9.95 -15.45 -10.00
CA LYS A 29 10.84 -14.56 -9.26
C LYS A 29 11.32 -13.49 -10.21
N ASN A 30 11.20 -12.23 -9.82
CA ASN A 30 11.71 -11.10 -10.59
C ASN A 30 12.63 -10.25 -9.72
N ARG A 31 13.59 -9.59 -10.37
CA ARG A 31 14.48 -8.62 -9.74
C ARG A 31 14.19 -7.23 -10.29
N ALA A 32 14.04 -6.25 -9.42
CA ALA A 32 13.85 -4.85 -9.79
C ALA A 32 14.82 -3.96 -9.03
N LEU A 33 15.16 -2.80 -9.60
CA LEU A 33 15.89 -1.77 -8.90
C LEU A 33 14.91 -0.71 -8.42
N ALA A 34 15.11 -0.25 -7.19
CA ALA A 34 14.29 0.78 -6.58
C ALA A 34 15.18 1.76 -5.80
N SER A 35 14.72 2.99 -5.63
CA SER A 35 15.38 3.94 -4.74
C SER A 35 15.21 3.49 -3.29
N ALA A 36 16.31 3.23 -2.60
CA ALA A 36 16.30 2.86 -1.17
C ALA A 36 15.55 3.91 -0.34
N GLU A 37 15.73 5.19 -0.68
CA GLU A 37 15.14 6.32 0.02
C GLU A 37 13.61 6.28 -0.08
N SER A 38 13.07 6.11 -1.29
CA SER A 38 11.63 6.06 -1.52
C SER A 38 10.95 4.85 -0.86
N LEU A 39 11.67 3.73 -0.75
CA LEU A 39 11.18 2.53 -0.07
C LEU A 39 11.32 2.57 1.44
N SER A 40 12.27 3.36 1.96
CA SER A 40 12.52 3.54 3.40
C SER A 40 11.50 4.45 4.09
N LEU A 41 10.68 5.16 3.31
CA LEU A 41 9.68 6.06 3.86
C LEU A 41 8.57 5.27 4.58
N GLY A 42 8.53 5.40 5.91
CA GLY A 42 7.32 5.79 6.62
C GLY A 42 6.23 4.75 6.92
N ILE A 43 6.13 3.63 6.19
CA ILE A 43 5.02 2.67 6.43
C ILE A 43 5.15 1.99 7.81
N ASP A 44 6.36 1.59 8.23
CA ASP A 44 6.60 1.05 9.57
C ASP A 44 6.32 2.11 10.65
N SER A 45 6.81 3.33 10.49
CA SER A 45 6.55 4.43 11.44
C SER A 45 5.06 4.76 11.56
N TYR A 46 4.32 4.78 10.44
CA TYR A 46 2.87 4.93 10.40
C TYR A 46 2.16 3.78 11.14
N ARG A 47 2.63 2.54 10.97
CA ARG A 47 2.13 1.37 11.68
C ARG A 47 2.44 1.43 13.17
N ARG A 48 3.54 2.04 13.60
CA ARG A 48 3.83 2.23 15.03
C ARG A 48 2.90 3.26 15.65
N SER A 49 2.68 4.39 14.97
CA SER A 49 1.77 5.43 15.46
C SER A 49 0.30 5.03 15.41
N SER A 50 -0.09 4.08 14.55
CA SER A 50 -1.49 3.66 14.39
C SER A 50 -2.13 3.16 15.68
N ILE A 51 -1.38 2.50 16.56
CA ILE A 51 -1.91 1.97 17.82
C ILE A 51 -2.31 3.11 18.75
N GLU A 52 -1.40 4.05 18.99
CA GLU A 52 -1.61 5.20 19.86
C GLU A 52 -2.69 6.13 19.30
N ILE A 53 -2.63 6.44 18.00
CA ILE A 53 -3.63 7.29 17.36
C ILE A 53 -5.00 6.62 17.41
N THR A 54 -5.09 5.31 17.13
CA THR A 54 -6.38 4.58 17.23
C THR A 54 -6.94 4.61 18.65
N GLN A 55 -6.09 4.54 19.68
CA GLN A 55 -6.54 4.69 21.07
C GLN A 55 -7.08 6.09 21.34
N ARG A 56 -6.37 7.15 20.90
CA ARG A 56 -6.84 8.55 20.98
C ARG A 56 -8.18 8.73 20.27
N LEU A 57 -8.33 8.19 19.06
CA LEU A 57 -9.57 8.26 18.28
C LEU A 57 -10.75 7.54 18.95
N LYS A 58 -10.51 6.35 19.53
CA LYS A 58 -11.54 5.61 20.27
C LYS A 58 -11.99 6.37 21.53
N ALA A 59 -11.07 7.03 22.22
CA ALA A 59 -11.37 7.85 23.39
C ALA A 59 -12.20 9.11 23.02
N GLY A 60 -12.02 9.64 21.80
CA GLY A 60 -12.76 10.80 21.28
C GLY A 60 -14.19 10.53 20.78
N VAL A 61 -14.78 9.36 21.05
CA VAL A 61 -16.20 9.01 20.76
C VAL A 61 -16.62 9.24 19.30
N THR A 62 -15.78 8.88 18.34
CA THR A 62 -16.22 8.78 16.94
C THR A 62 -16.12 7.34 16.47
N ALA A 63 -17.27 6.75 16.16
CA ALA A 63 -17.37 5.41 15.60
C ALA A 63 -16.96 5.34 14.12
N LYS A 64 -16.83 6.50 13.45
CA LYS A 64 -16.50 6.55 12.03
C LYS A 64 -14.99 6.44 11.82
N PRO A 65 -14.53 5.54 10.94
CA PRO A 65 -13.12 5.46 10.61
C PRO A 65 -12.66 6.74 9.90
N MET A 66 -11.61 7.36 10.42
CA MET A 66 -10.95 8.48 9.76
C MET A 66 -10.07 7.94 8.63
N MET A 67 -10.35 8.39 7.42
CA MET A 67 -9.63 7.99 6.22
C MET A 67 -8.80 9.17 5.72
N TYR A 68 -7.51 8.94 5.52
CA TYR A 68 -6.61 9.86 4.85
C TYR A 68 -6.86 9.80 3.36
N ARG A 69 -6.94 10.97 2.74
CA ARG A 69 -6.96 11.09 1.28
C ARG A 69 -5.69 11.80 0.86
N ALA A 70 -4.92 11.15 0.02
CA ALA A 70 -3.78 11.77 -0.65
C ALA A 70 -4.07 11.85 -2.15
N SER A 71 -3.82 13.01 -2.73
CA SER A 71 -4.13 13.35 -4.11
C SER A 71 -3.00 14.17 -4.73
N ASP A 72 -2.82 14.02 -6.04
CA ASP A 72 -1.98 14.87 -6.89
C ASP A 72 -2.61 16.24 -7.19
N LYS A 73 -3.89 16.43 -6.81
CA LYS A 73 -4.65 17.65 -7.01
C LYS A 73 -4.77 18.46 -5.74
N ARG A 74 -4.86 19.78 -5.90
CA ARG A 74 -5.17 20.70 -4.80
C ARG A 74 -6.59 20.40 -4.27
N PHE A 75 -6.69 20.23 -2.96
CA PHE A 75 -7.97 20.10 -2.25
C PHE A 75 -8.76 21.41 -2.29
N SER A 76 -10.09 21.31 -2.29
CA SER A 76 -10.96 22.49 -2.22
C SER A 76 -10.84 23.18 -0.85
N GLU A 77 -11.16 24.47 -0.77
CA GLU A 77 -11.16 25.20 0.53
C GLU A 77 -12.13 24.57 1.53
N THR A 78 -13.25 24.03 1.03
CA THR A 78 -14.23 23.30 1.83
C THR A 78 -13.65 22.00 2.40
N ASP A 79 -12.91 21.23 1.61
CA ASP A 79 -12.23 20.02 2.10
C ASP A 79 -11.18 20.38 3.16
N ILE A 80 -10.38 21.42 2.90
CA ILE A 80 -9.35 21.90 3.83
C ILE A 80 -9.98 22.34 5.16
N ALA A 81 -11.10 23.07 5.13
CA ALA A 81 -11.79 23.51 6.33
C ALA A 81 -12.37 22.33 7.13
N HIS A 82 -12.99 21.37 6.45
CA HIS A 82 -13.48 20.13 7.04
C HIS A 82 -12.35 19.35 7.73
N ASP A 83 -11.22 19.17 7.05
CA ASP A 83 -10.11 18.38 7.56
C ASP A 83 -9.38 19.07 8.73
N LYS A 84 -9.28 20.40 8.73
CA LYS A 84 -8.79 21.16 9.88
C LYS A 84 -9.65 20.95 11.14
N ALA A 85 -10.97 20.89 10.99
CA ALA A 85 -11.87 20.60 12.10
C ALA A 85 -11.69 19.17 12.62
N ALA A 86 -11.48 18.20 11.72
CA ALA A 86 -11.18 16.83 12.08
C ALA A 86 -9.84 16.71 12.84
N VAL A 87 -8.76 17.32 12.32
CA VAL A 87 -7.44 17.36 12.96
C VAL A 87 -7.51 17.89 14.39
N ALA A 88 -8.23 18.99 14.60
CA ALA A 88 -8.42 19.58 15.93
C ALA A 88 -9.20 18.64 16.86
N THR A 89 -10.25 17.99 16.35
CA THR A 89 -11.08 17.05 17.11
C THR A 89 -10.27 15.85 17.59
N PHE A 90 -9.34 15.37 16.76
CA PHE A 90 -8.54 14.17 17.02
C PHE A 90 -7.18 14.46 17.65
N GLN A 91 -6.86 15.74 17.88
CA GLN A 91 -5.57 16.18 18.42
C GLN A 91 -4.39 15.60 17.65
N LEU A 92 -4.50 15.57 16.32
CA LEU A 92 -3.40 15.11 15.48
C LEU A 92 -2.29 16.14 15.50
N THR A 93 -1.07 15.67 15.66
CA THR A 93 0.12 16.51 15.62
C THR A 93 0.61 16.67 14.18
N PRO A 94 1.40 17.72 13.88
CA PRO A 94 2.07 17.81 12.58
C PRO A 94 2.91 16.59 12.23
N GLU A 95 3.42 15.87 13.22
CA GLU A 95 4.16 14.62 13.02
C GLU A 95 3.22 13.47 12.61
N ASP A 96 2.04 13.35 13.21
CA ASP A 96 1.02 12.38 12.81
C ASP A 96 0.63 12.59 11.33
N GLU A 97 0.46 13.85 10.91
CA GLU A 97 0.16 14.20 9.52
C GLU A 97 1.31 13.82 8.57
N ARG A 98 2.56 14.13 8.93
CA ARG A 98 3.74 13.74 8.13
C ARG A 98 3.83 12.23 7.97
N LEU A 99 3.59 11.48 9.04
CA LEU A 99 3.55 10.01 8.98
C LEU A 99 2.44 9.54 8.05
N ALA A 100 1.23 10.12 8.11
CA ALA A 100 0.16 9.78 7.17
C ALA A 100 0.57 10.07 5.72
N PHE A 101 1.16 11.23 5.43
CA PHE A 101 1.64 11.57 4.08
C PHE A 101 2.79 10.69 3.60
N SER A 102 3.65 10.21 4.50
CA SER A 102 4.76 9.33 4.14
C SER A 102 4.27 8.05 3.44
N VAL A 103 3.14 7.48 3.89
CA VAL A 103 2.52 6.29 3.28
C VAL A 103 2.20 6.54 1.81
N TYR A 104 1.66 7.71 1.46
CA TYR A 104 1.36 8.05 0.06
C TYR A 104 2.59 8.01 -0.83
N PHE A 105 3.70 8.60 -0.40
CA PHE A 105 4.95 8.59 -1.17
C PHE A 105 5.49 7.17 -1.33
N SER A 106 5.44 6.37 -0.27
CA SER A 106 5.86 4.98 -0.32
C SER A 106 4.99 4.17 -1.29
N LEU A 107 3.67 4.34 -1.26
CA LEU A 107 2.75 3.68 -2.18
C LEU A 107 3.02 4.05 -3.63
N ASN A 108 3.27 5.33 -3.91
CA ASN A 108 3.66 5.76 -5.25
C ASN A 108 4.98 5.12 -5.69
N ALA A 109 5.98 5.06 -4.80
CA ALA A 109 7.25 4.42 -5.09
C ALA A 109 7.07 2.92 -5.39
N TYR A 110 6.29 2.21 -4.56
CA TYR A 110 5.97 0.80 -4.78
C TYR A 110 5.22 0.57 -6.10
N CYS A 111 4.22 1.39 -6.40
CA CYS A 111 3.48 1.32 -7.67
C CYS A 111 4.40 1.59 -8.87
N SER A 112 5.32 2.56 -8.76
CA SER A 112 6.28 2.86 -9.81
C SER A 112 7.20 1.66 -10.09
N VAL A 113 7.78 1.09 -9.04
CA VAL A 113 8.65 -0.09 -9.16
C VAL A 113 7.89 -1.30 -9.70
N ALA A 114 6.66 -1.53 -9.22
CA ALA A 114 5.80 -2.60 -9.73
C ALA A 114 5.49 -2.41 -11.21
N HIS A 115 5.27 -1.18 -11.68
CA HIS A 115 5.01 -0.89 -13.09
C HIS A 115 6.21 -1.19 -14.00
N GLU A 116 7.43 -1.10 -13.48
CA GLU A 116 8.66 -1.45 -14.21
C GLU A 116 8.88 -2.96 -14.35
N ILE A 117 8.23 -3.79 -13.53
CA ILE A 117 8.31 -5.25 -13.61
C ILE A 117 7.20 -5.75 -14.55
N PRO A 118 7.51 -6.30 -15.74
CA PRO A 118 6.49 -6.72 -16.71
C PRO A 118 5.48 -7.72 -16.14
N ALA A 119 5.95 -8.65 -15.28
CA ALA A 119 5.09 -9.60 -14.60
C ALA A 119 4.06 -8.90 -13.68
N CYS A 120 4.49 -7.94 -12.84
CA CYS A 120 3.59 -7.11 -12.02
C CYS A 120 2.61 -6.35 -12.89
N ARG A 121 3.09 -5.69 -13.94
CA ARG A 121 2.25 -4.85 -14.81
C ARG A 121 1.12 -5.66 -15.44
N ASN A 122 1.44 -6.78 -16.09
CA ASN A 122 0.45 -7.64 -16.75
C ASN A 122 -0.64 -8.13 -15.78
N VAL A 123 -0.22 -8.40 -14.56
CA VAL A 123 -1.04 -8.84 -13.45
C VAL A 123 -1.94 -7.72 -12.91
N LEU A 124 -1.38 -6.55 -12.64
CA LEU A 124 -2.10 -5.38 -12.15
C LEU A 124 -3.17 -4.98 -13.16
N GLU A 125 -2.86 -5.06 -14.45
CA GLU A 125 -3.82 -4.80 -15.53
C GLU A 125 -5.02 -5.77 -15.55
N ARG A 126 -4.91 -6.97 -14.97
CA ARG A 126 -5.99 -7.96 -14.86
C ARG A 126 -6.82 -7.83 -13.59
N VAL A 127 -6.19 -7.43 -12.49
CA VAL A 127 -6.84 -7.33 -11.17
C VAL A 127 -7.46 -5.96 -10.93
N LEU A 128 -6.87 -4.90 -11.46
CA LEU A 128 -7.36 -3.55 -11.28
C LEU A 128 -8.45 -3.23 -12.30
N GLN A 129 -9.53 -2.61 -11.83
CA GLN A 129 -10.56 -2.07 -12.71
C GLN A 129 -10.04 -0.81 -13.41
N LYS A 130 -9.64 -0.96 -14.69
CA LYS A 130 -9.16 0.17 -15.50
C LYS A 130 -10.24 1.25 -15.65
N PRO A 131 -9.90 2.54 -15.54
CA PRO A 131 -10.83 3.61 -15.87
C PRO A 131 -11.23 3.50 -17.34
N SER A 132 -12.45 3.92 -17.67
CA SER A 132 -12.88 3.92 -19.07
C SER A 132 -11.95 4.80 -19.93
N ALA A 133 -11.68 4.39 -21.17
CA ALA A 133 -10.84 5.17 -22.09
C ALA A 133 -11.34 6.63 -22.23
N TRP A 134 -12.66 6.81 -22.19
CA TRP A 134 -13.31 8.12 -22.21
C TRP A 134 -13.04 8.97 -20.95
N SER A 135 -12.85 8.33 -19.78
CA SER A 135 -12.45 9.01 -18.54
C SER A 135 -11.00 9.51 -18.63
N VAL A 136 -10.10 8.69 -19.18
CA VAL A 136 -8.69 9.05 -19.39
C VAL A 136 -8.55 10.20 -20.38
N ALA A 137 -9.24 10.11 -21.52
CA ALA A 137 -9.22 11.16 -22.55
C ALA A 137 -9.72 12.51 -22.02
N ARG A 138 -10.86 12.53 -21.30
CA ARG A 138 -11.42 13.77 -20.73
C ARG A 138 -10.56 14.41 -19.65
N LYS A 139 -9.80 13.61 -18.90
CA LYS A 139 -8.96 14.09 -17.79
C LYS A 139 -7.49 14.32 -18.19
N LEU A 140 -7.15 14.14 -19.47
CA LEU A 140 -5.78 14.24 -20.00
C LEU A 140 -4.76 13.40 -19.21
N GLY A 141 -5.19 12.26 -18.68
CA GLY A 141 -4.34 11.40 -17.86
C GLY A 141 -5.09 10.55 -16.83
N VAL A 142 -4.30 9.92 -15.96
CA VAL A 142 -4.74 9.06 -14.87
C VAL A 142 -4.28 9.67 -13.55
N GLY A 143 -5.21 10.17 -12.75
CA GLY A 143 -4.94 10.58 -11.37
C GLY A 143 -5.19 9.42 -10.41
N ALA A 144 -4.18 9.05 -9.62
CA ALA A 144 -4.28 8.00 -8.61
C ALA A 144 -4.53 8.61 -7.23
N ASN A 145 -5.53 8.09 -6.52
CA ASN A 145 -5.80 8.48 -5.13
C ASN A 145 -5.82 7.23 -4.26
N PHE A 146 -5.20 7.36 -3.10
CA PHE A 146 -5.15 6.32 -2.08
C PHE A 146 -5.97 6.75 -0.88
N GLN A 147 -6.74 5.83 -0.31
CA GLN A 147 -7.44 6.04 0.95
C GLN A 147 -7.08 4.94 1.95
N TYR A 148 -6.61 5.33 3.13
CA TYR A 148 -6.19 4.44 4.20
C TYR A 148 -6.46 5.10 5.56
N GLY A 149 -6.51 4.33 6.65
CA GLY A 149 -6.80 4.86 7.98
C GLY A 149 -6.11 4.08 9.09
N TRP A 150 -5.79 4.77 10.20
CA TRP A 150 -5.12 4.14 11.34
C TRP A 150 -5.96 3.09 12.04
N GLN A 151 -7.29 3.26 12.05
CA GLN A 151 -8.24 2.35 12.70
C GLN A 151 -8.43 1.02 11.95
N GLU A 152 -7.90 0.91 10.72
CA GLU A 152 -8.03 -0.28 9.88
C GLU A 152 -6.78 -1.18 9.93
N VAL A 153 -5.91 -1.06 10.95
CA VAL A 153 -4.64 -1.81 11.02
C VAL A 153 -4.70 -2.99 12.02
N PRO A 154 -5.34 -4.12 11.71
CA PRO A 154 -5.35 -5.27 12.60
C PRO A 154 -3.97 -5.91 12.68
N LYS A 155 -3.58 -6.30 13.88
CA LYS A 155 -2.45 -7.22 14.10
C LYS A 155 -2.89 -8.62 13.66
N LEU A 156 -2.14 -9.22 12.74
CA LEU A 156 -2.33 -10.61 12.35
C LEU A 156 -1.73 -11.55 13.39
N PRO A 157 -2.31 -12.76 13.54
CA PRO A 157 -1.67 -13.83 14.29
C PRO A 157 -0.30 -14.17 13.68
N GLU A 158 0.63 -14.61 14.53
CA GLU A 158 1.93 -15.06 14.07
C GLU A 158 1.75 -16.23 13.08
N SER A 159 2.38 -16.11 11.92
CA SER A 159 2.29 -17.14 10.89
C SER A 159 3.38 -18.19 11.12
N PRO A 160 3.07 -19.48 11.02
CA PRO A 160 4.06 -20.55 11.14
C PRO A 160 5.12 -20.52 10.01
N ALA A 161 4.90 -19.76 8.93
CA ALA A 161 5.75 -19.73 7.73
C ALA A 161 6.94 -18.75 7.81
N GLY A 162 7.63 -18.67 8.96
CA GLY A 162 9.02 -18.17 9.01
C GLY A 162 9.27 -16.66 8.97
N ALA A 163 8.29 -15.78 8.71
CA ALA A 163 8.54 -14.34 8.94
C ALA A 163 8.45 -14.05 10.44
N ARG A 164 9.58 -13.63 11.02
CA ARG A 164 9.74 -13.32 12.43
C ARG A 164 9.09 -11.96 12.73
N GLY A 165 8.22 -11.92 13.73
CA GLY A 165 7.68 -10.68 14.27
C GLY A 165 6.20 -10.42 13.95
N PRO A 166 5.61 -9.41 14.63
CA PRO A 166 4.23 -9.03 14.43
C PRO A 166 3.99 -8.58 12.99
N ARG A 167 2.87 -9.02 12.42
CA ARG A 167 2.40 -8.57 11.10
C ARG A 167 1.16 -7.73 11.27
N PHE A 168 1.06 -6.68 10.50
CA PHE A 168 -0.07 -5.77 10.46
C PHE A 168 -0.61 -5.71 9.04
N ILE A 169 -1.92 -5.60 8.87
CA ILE A 169 -2.51 -5.33 7.57
C ILE A 169 -2.92 -3.87 7.51
N LEU A 170 -2.45 -3.13 6.51
CA LEU A 170 -2.98 -1.81 6.20
C LEU A 170 -3.84 -1.91 4.92
N PRO A 171 -5.17 -1.80 5.03
CA PRO A 171 -6.04 -1.66 3.87
C PRO A 171 -5.85 -0.29 3.22
N VAL A 172 -5.65 -0.32 1.91
CA VAL A 172 -5.51 0.86 1.06
C VAL A 172 -6.50 0.71 -0.08
N ARG A 173 -7.49 1.60 -0.11
CA ARG A 173 -8.43 1.68 -1.23
C ARG A 173 -7.79 2.50 -2.33
N LEU A 174 -7.65 1.90 -3.51
CA LEU A 174 -7.16 2.59 -4.71
C LEU A 174 -8.35 3.11 -5.52
N SER A 175 -8.20 4.34 -5.99
CA SER A 175 -9.11 4.89 -6.99
C SER A 175 -8.35 5.60 -8.10
N LEU A 176 -8.74 5.32 -9.34
CA LEU A 176 -8.23 6.02 -10.52
C LEU A 176 -9.31 6.95 -11.03
N ASN A 177 -8.98 8.23 -11.21
CA ASN A 177 -9.92 9.24 -11.69
C ASN A 177 -11.23 9.31 -10.86
N ASN A 178 -11.13 9.10 -9.54
CA ASN A 178 -12.23 9.03 -8.56
C ASN A 178 -13.15 7.81 -8.69
N GLN A 179 -12.76 6.80 -9.47
CA GLN A 179 -13.48 5.53 -9.55
C GLN A 179 -12.72 4.48 -8.74
N PRO A 180 -13.39 3.70 -7.87
CA PRO A 180 -12.76 2.59 -7.17
C PRO A 180 -12.15 1.61 -8.16
N THR A 181 -10.88 1.28 -7.95
CA THR A 181 -10.10 0.46 -8.88
C THR A 181 -9.59 -0.83 -8.24
N GLY A 182 -9.45 -0.84 -6.91
CA GLY A 182 -9.06 -2.02 -6.16
C GLY A 182 -8.89 -1.73 -4.67
N ILE A 183 -8.76 -2.80 -3.90
CA ILE A 183 -8.39 -2.74 -2.49
C ILE A 183 -7.07 -3.47 -2.34
N ALA A 184 -6.03 -2.77 -1.88
CA ALA A 184 -4.75 -3.36 -1.53
C ALA A 184 -4.70 -3.60 -0.02
N LEU A 185 -4.27 -4.78 0.39
CA LEU A 185 -3.97 -5.14 1.77
C LEU A 185 -2.45 -5.28 1.89
N LEU A 186 -1.84 -4.35 2.61
CA LEU A 186 -0.39 -4.32 2.78
C LEU A 186 -0.02 -5.06 4.06
N ALA A 187 0.73 -6.15 3.93
CA ALA A 187 1.31 -6.82 5.08
C ALA A 187 2.60 -6.10 5.48
N ILE A 188 2.58 -5.49 6.65
CA ILE A 188 3.67 -4.69 7.22
C ILE A 188 4.23 -5.43 8.44
N THR A 189 5.54 -5.46 8.57
CA THR A 189 6.27 -6.03 9.70
C THR A 189 7.38 -5.09 10.14
N ASP A 190 8.09 -5.44 11.21
CA ASP A 190 9.20 -4.63 11.70
C ASP A 190 10.34 -4.60 10.68
N THR A 191 11.04 -3.47 10.60
CA THR A 191 12.14 -3.20 9.65
C THR A 191 13.43 -3.95 10.00
N GLN A 192 13.41 -5.27 9.85
CA GLN A 192 14.57 -6.14 10.08
C GLN A 192 15.05 -6.76 8.76
N PRO A 193 16.36 -7.09 8.64
CA PRO A 193 16.83 -7.91 7.51
C PRO A 193 15.97 -9.18 7.33
N PRO A 194 15.59 -9.56 6.11
CA PRO A 194 16.00 -9.02 4.80
C PRO A 194 15.09 -7.90 4.24
N LEU A 195 14.16 -7.36 5.03
CA LEU A 195 13.12 -6.40 4.59
C LEU A 195 13.41 -4.95 4.98
N HIS A 196 14.57 -4.68 5.57
CA HIS A 196 14.96 -3.35 6.05
C HIS A 196 14.83 -2.27 4.96
N ASN A 197 15.26 -2.58 3.74
CA ASN A 197 15.23 -1.63 2.62
C ASN A 197 13.82 -1.41 2.03
N CYS A 198 12.79 -2.07 2.56
CA CYS A 198 11.41 -1.96 2.10
C CYS A 198 10.47 -1.41 3.19
N ALA A 199 11.00 -0.66 4.17
CA ALA A 199 10.23 -0.07 5.27
C ALA A 199 9.22 -1.05 5.92
N GLY A 200 9.58 -2.33 6.01
CA GLY A 200 8.75 -3.35 6.64
C GLY A 200 7.62 -3.90 5.77
N LEU A 201 7.47 -3.50 4.49
CA LEU A 201 6.49 -4.11 3.60
C LEU A 201 6.91 -5.55 3.25
N ALA A 202 6.14 -6.53 3.70
CA ALA A 202 6.39 -7.95 3.49
C ALA A 202 5.60 -8.51 2.31
N ALA A 203 4.35 -8.05 2.12
CA ALA A 203 3.51 -8.51 1.02
C ALA A 203 2.44 -7.48 0.66
N ILE A 204 1.93 -7.58 -0.56
CA ILE A 204 0.77 -6.86 -1.05
C ILE A 204 -0.23 -7.89 -1.54
N CYS A 205 -1.42 -7.90 -0.97
CA CYS A 205 -2.59 -8.54 -1.58
C CYS A 205 -3.41 -7.45 -2.26
N THR A 206 -3.86 -7.65 -3.49
CA THR A 206 -4.77 -6.72 -4.17
C THR A 206 -6.02 -7.46 -4.62
N GLU A 207 -7.18 -6.87 -4.38
CA GLU A 207 -8.49 -7.43 -4.74
C GLU A 207 -9.23 -6.47 -5.69
N HIS A 208 -9.92 -7.03 -6.69
CA HIS A 208 -10.81 -6.27 -7.57
C HIS A 208 -11.99 -5.71 -6.75
N PRO A 209 -12.44 -4.47 -7.00
CA PRO A 209 -13.42 -3.79 -6.14
C PRO A 209 -14.78 -4.48 -6.08
N THR A 210 -15.15 -5.26 -7.11
CA THR A 210 -16.45 -5.96 -7.20
C THR A 210 -16.33 -7.47 -7.41
N ASP A 211 -15.15 -7.97 -7.77
CA ASP A 211 -14.96 -9.37 -8.20
C ASP A 211 -13.98 -10.06 -7.26
N LYS A 212 -14.51 -10.73 -6.25
CA LYS A 212 -13.71 -11.37 -5.21
C LYS A 212 -12.85 -12.54 -5.70
N ASN A 213 -13.04 -13.00 -6.93
CA ASN A 213 -12.20 -14.06 -7.52
C ASN A 213 -10.95 -13.46 -8.18
N LYS A 214 -10.95 -12.17 -8.49
CA LYS A 214 -9.78 -11.47 -9.04
C LYS A 214 -8.93 -10.91 -7.91
N ARG A 215 -7.89 -11.66 -7.53
CA ARG A 215 -6.92 -11.25 -6.53
C ARG A 215 -5.49 -11.46 -7.01
N LEU A 216 -4.57 -10.73 -6.40
CA LEU A 216 -3.13 -10.85 -6.59
C LEU A 216 -2.47 -10.92 -5.22
N PHE A 217 -1.52 -11.84 -5.03
CA PHE A 217 -0.59 -11.81 -3.91
C PHE A 217 0.85 -11.63 -4.40
N VAL A 218 1.47 -10.52 -4.00
CA VAL A 218 2.90 -10.25 -4.22
C VAL A 218 3.60 -10.38 -2.88
N GLY A 219 4.52 -11.33 -2.77
CA GLY A 219 5.41 -11.46 -1.62
C GLY A 219 6.76 -10.81 -1.93
N LEU A 220 7.23 -9.93 -1.05
CA LEU A 220 8.61 -9.49 -1.13
C LEU A 220 9.51 -10.55 -0.48
N LEU A 221 10.47 -11.08 -1.24
CA LEU A 221 11.33 -12.16 -0.77
C LEU A 221 12.58 -11.63 -0.08
N SER A 222 13.22 -10.62 -0.66
CA SER A 222 14.35 -9.92 -0.06
C SER A 222 14.61 -8.58 -0.71
N ALA A 223 15.32 -7.70 0.01
CA ALA A 223 15.78 -6.41 -0.51
C ALA A 223 17.23 -6.14 -0.07
N HIS A 224 18.12 -5.91 -1.02
CA HIS A 224 19.55 -5.73 -0.77
C HIS A 224 20.11 -4.52 -1.52
N PRO A 225 21.18 -3.86 -1.04
CA PRO A 225 21.88 -2.86 -1.83
C PRO A 225 22.29 -3.44 -3.19
N ALA A 226 22.15 -2.66 -4.27
CA ALA A 226 22.57 -3.10 -5.59
C ALA A 226 24.07 -3.40 -5.59
N GLY A 227 24.43 -4.66 -5.87
CA GLY A 227 25.83 -5.14 -5.85
C GLY A 227 26.17 -6.03 -4.64
N SER A 228 25.26 -6.17 -3.67
CA SER A 228 25.37 -7.24 -2.67
C SER A 228 24.94 -8.58 -3.27
N PRO A 229 25.66 -9.69 -2.99
CA PRO A 229 25.32 -11.02 -3.47
C PRO A 229 23.97 -11.53 -2.93
#